data_AF-A0AAF3J8E1-F1
#
_entry.id   AF-A0AAF3J8E1-F1
#
_cell.length_a   1.000
_cell.length_b   1.000
_cell.length_c   1.000
_cell.angle_alpha   90.00
_cell.angle_beta   90.00
_cell.angle_gamma   90.00
#
_symmetry.space_group_name_H-M   'P 1'
#
loop_
_entity.id
_entity.type
_entity.pdbx_description
1 polymer ?
#
loop_
_entity_poly.entity_id
_entity_poly.type
_entity_poly.pdbx_seq_one_letter_code
_entity_poly.pdbx_strand_id
1 'polypeptide(L)'
;MGPEMASENFGTGYNEARRTSGIHFGDLPKNRVFFDRHFMRTTKNLFDVFVSQSTSGDTACLDQAAVWCLATRSPYFRINPPNINRLSLTCTDAEKVADFLWGVMVYLRTTARHDLDQLASFIKRLKS
;
A
#
# COMPACT_ATOMS: atom_id res chain seq x y z
N MET A 1 28.17 -11.92 17.96
CA MET A 1 27.60 -10.62 17.52
C MET A 1 27.32 -10.75 16.04
N GLY A 2 26.07 -10.95 15.66
CA GLY A 2 25.68 -11.04 14.24
C GLY A 2 25.59 -9.64 13.62
N PRO A 3 25.72 -9.51 12.29
CA PRO A 3 25.64 -8.23 11.61
C PRO A 3 24.23 -7.63 11.79
N GLU A 4 24.15 -6.37 12.23
CA GLU A 4 22.91 -5.59 12.25
C GLU A 4 22.42 -5.40 10.81
N MET A 5 21.46 -6.22 10.38
CA MET A 5 20.80 -6.05 9.07
C MET A 5 19.70 -5.01 9.18
N ALA A 6 19.80 -3.92 8.42
CA ALA A 6 18.66 -3.08 8.11
C ALA A 6 17.70 -3.86 7.19
N SER A 7 16.40 -3.79 7.49
CA SER A 7 15.35 -4.36 6.65
C SER A 7 14.78 -3.25 5.76
N GLU A 8 14.96 -3.39 4.45
CA GLU A 8 14.45 -2.45 3.44
C GLU A 8 13.15 -2.99 2.83
N ASN A 9 12.11 -2.15 2.74
CA ASN A 9 10.88 -2.51 2.04
C ASN A 9 10.51 -1.43 1.00
N PHE A 10 10.54 -1.84 -0.27
CA PHE A 10 10.16 -1.00 -1.41
C PHE A 10 8.75 -1.38 -1.87
N GLY A 11 7.81 -0.45 -1.70
CA GLY A 11 6.45 -0.60 -2.18
C GLY A 11 6.27 -0.09 -3.61
N THR A 12 5.23 -0.56 -4.29
CA THR A 12 4.84 -0.09 -5.64
C THR A 12 3.97 1.16 -5.62
N GLY A 13 3.96 1.87 -4.49
CA GLY A 13 3.09 3.00 -4.22
C GLY A 13 1.71 2.60 -3.68
N TYR A 14 1.10 3.46 -2.88
CA TYR A 14 -0.23 3.23 -2.31
C TYR A 14 -1.28 4.18 -2.88
N ASN A 15 -2.49 3.66 -3.12
CA ASN A 15 -3.61 4.46 -3.60
C ASN A 15 -4.35 5.13 -2.43
N GLU A 16 -4.91 6.31 -2.66
CA GLU A 16 -5.75 6.98 -1.65
C GLU A 16 -6.94 6.11 -1.21
N ALA A 17 -7.29 6.26 0.07
CA ALA A 17 -8.34 5.50 0.74
C ALA A 17 -9.68 5.68 0.02
N ARG A 18 -10.19 4.60 -0.57
CA ARG A 18 -11.51 4.62 -1.22
C ARG A 18 -12.59 4.52 -0.17
N ARG A 19 -13.53 5.48 -0.16
CA ARG A 19 -14.81 5.29 0.52
C ARG A 19 -15.60 4.25 -0.27
N THR A 20 -15.60 3.01 0.19
CA THR A 20 -16.45 1.97 -0.41
C THR A 20 -17.91 2.34 -0.19
N SER A 21 -18.74 2.27 -1.22
CA SER A 21 -20.19 2.30 -1.09
C SER A 21 -20.56 1.24 -0.06
N GLY A 22 -21.04 1.66 1.11
CA GLY A 22 -21.13 0.79 2.28
C GLY A 22 -21.81 -0.55 2.01
N ILE A 23 -21.42 -1.57 2.77
CA ILE A 23 -22.13 -2.85 2.80
C ILE A 23 -23.40 -2.63 3.63
N HIS A 24 -24.48 -2.20 2.98
CA HIS A 24 -25.76 -1.96 3.65
C HIS A 24 -26.48 -3.28 3.91
N PHE A 25 -26.46 -3.75 5.16
CA PHE A 25 -27.29 -4.86 5.66
C PHE A 25 -28.67 -4.37 6.16
N GLY A 26 -29.22 -3.33 5.54
CA GLY A 26 -30.55 -2.83 5.87
C GLY A 26 -31.66 -3.80 5.43
N ASP A 27 -32.91 -3.44 5.75
CA ASP A 27 -34.11 -4.27 5.50
C ASP A 27 -34.10 -4.94 4.12
N LEU A 28 -34.00 -6.26 4.15
CA LEU A 28 -33.99 -7.09 2.96
C LEU A 28 -35.33 -6.90 2.22
N PRO A 29 -35.31 -6.52 0.94
CA PRO A 29 -36.55 -6.34 0.19
C PRO A 29 -37.31 -7.66 0.16
N LYS A 30 -38.59 -7.63 0.59
CA LYS A 30 -39.46 -8.82 0.62
C LYS A 30 -39.74 -9.41 -0.77
N ASN A 31 -39.46 -8.64 -1.83
CA ASN A 31 -39.61 -9.07 -3.22
C ASN A 31 -38.33 -9.80 -3.67
N ARG A 32 -38.47 -11.07 -4.07
CA ARG A 32 -37.36 -11.95 -4.52
C ARG A 32 -36.49 -11.33 -5.62
N VAL A 33 -37.08 -10.65 -6.61
CA VAL A 33 -36.31 -10.06 -7.73
C VAL A 33 -35.40 -8.92 -7.25
N PHE A 34 -35.87 -8.13 -6.29
CA PHE A 34 -35.09 -7.05 -5.69
C PHE A 34 -34.05 -7.58 -4.72
N PHE A 35 -34.35 -8.68 -4.02
CA PHE A 35 -33.43 -9.38 -3.13
C PHE A 35 -32.22 -9.90 -3.90
N ASP A 36 -32.45 -10.62 -5.00
CA ASP A 36 -31.37 -11.23 -5.80
C ASP A 36 -30.43 -10.15 -6.36
N ARG A 37 -30.98 -9.04 -6.87
CA ARG A 37 -30.18 -7.92 -7.38
C ARG A 37 -29.37 -7.22 -6.28
N HIS A 38 -29.98 -7.02 -5.11
CA HIS A 38 -29.30 -6.41 -3.97
C HIS A 38 -28.18 -7.29 -3.44
N PHE A 39 -28.47 -8.59 -3.26
CA PHE A 39 -27.52 -9.59 -2.81
C PHE A 39 -26.32 -9.71 -3.76
N MET A 40 -26.54 -9.77 -5.07
CA MET A 40 -25.46 -9.81 -6.06
C MET A 40 -24.56 -8.58 -6.01
N ARG A 41 -25.14 -7.38 -5.83
CA ARG A 41 -24.36 -6.14 -5.72
C ARG A 41 -23.52 -6.11 -4.45
N THR A 42 -24.10 -6.52 -3.32
CA THR A 42 -23.42 -6.57 -2.03
C THR A 42 -22.29 -7.60 -2.03
N THR A 43 -22.53 -8.78 -2.58
CA THR A 43 -21.53 -9.85 -2.71
C THR A 43 -20.37 -9.43 -3.61
N LYS A 44 -20.64 -8.73 -4.73
CA LYS A 44 -19.59 -8.18 -5.59
C LYS A 44 -18.74 -7.15 -4.85
N ASN A 45 -19.36 -6.23 -4.10
CA ASN A 45 -18.62 -5.25 -3.30
C ASN A 45 -17.79 -5.92 -2.19
N LEU A 46 -18.32 -6.95 -1.54
CA LEU A 46 -17.60 -7.71 -0.52
C LEU A 46 -16.40 -8.44 -1.12
N PHE A 47 -16.56 -9.05 -2.30
CA PHE A 47 -15.47 -9.71 -3.01
C PHE A 47 -14.38 -8.71 -3.39
N ASP A 48 -14.75 -7.54 -3.92
CA ASP A 48 -13.78 -6.48 -4.25
C ASP A 48 -13.01 -6.00 -3.00
N VAL A 49 -13.69 -5.85 -1.86
CA VAL A 49 -13.05 -5.53 -0.57
C VAL A 49 -12.13 -6.66 -0.12
N PHE A 50 -12.59 -7.91 -0.20
CA PHE A 50 -11.83 -9.08 0.19
C PHE A 50 -10.54 -9.22 -0.62
N VAL A 51 -10.63 -9.10 -1.94
CA VAL A 51 -9.47 -9.11 -2.83
C VAL A 51 -8.54 -7.96 -2.48
N SER A 52 -9.08 -6.74 -2.35
CA SER A 52 -8.29 -5.57 -1.99
C SER A 52 -7.53 -5.74 -0.67
N GLN A 53 -8.16 -6.31 0.36
CA GLN A 53 -7.53 -6.54 1.66
C GLN A 53 -6.51 -7.68 1.59
N SER A 54 -6.80 -8.74 0.83
CA SER A 54 -5.89 -9.88 0.66
C SER A 54 -4.63 -9.52 -0.13
N THR A 55 -4.74 -8.59 -1.08
CA THR A 55 -3.60 -8.08 -1.86
C THR A 55 -3.02 -6.79 -1.29
N SER A 56 -3.46 -6.36 -0.10
CA SER A 56 -2.91 -5.17 0.55
C SER A 56 -1.50 -5.47 1.05
N GLY A 57 -0.50 -5.13 0.25
CA GLY A 57 0.91 -5.22 0.66
C GLY A 57 1.33 -4.16 1.69
N ASP A 58 0.47 -3.16 1.94
CA ASP A 58 0.80 -1.95 2.71
C ASP A 58 0.23 -1.90 4.13
N THR A 59 -0.38 -2.98 4.61
CA THR A 59 -1.15 -3.03 5.88
C THR A 59 -0.38 -3.75 7.00
N ALA A 60 -1.10 -4.20 8.05
CA ALA A 60 -0.64 -4.65 9.36
C ALA A 60 0.61 -5.56 9.41
N CYS A 61 0.93 -6.28 8.33
CA CYS A 61 2.19 -7.03 8.23
C CYS A 61 3.42 -6.11 8.29
N LEU A 62 3.36 -4.92 7.67
CA LEU A 62 4.44 -3.94 7.70
C LEU A 62 4.55 -3.25 9.06
N ASP A 63 3.41 -2.99 9.72
CA ASP A 63 3.41 -2.45 11.09
C ASP A 63 4.01 -3.45 12.07
N GLN A 64 3.68 -4.73 11.89
CA GLN A 64 4.35 -5.80 12.63
C GLN A 64 5.85 -5.79 12.32
N ALA A 65 6.27 -5.82 11.04
CA ALA A 65 7.69 -5.79 10.69
C ALA A 65 8.44 -4.60 11.33
N ALA A 66 7.83 -3.42 11.36
CA ALA A 66 8.38 -2.26 12.04
C ALA A 66 8.52 -2.47 13.57
N VAL A 67 7.51 -3.06 14.22
CA VAL A 67 7.54 -3.42 15.65
C VAL A 67 8.63 -4.47 15.94
N TRP A 68 8.77 -5.47 15.09
CA TRP A 68 9.83 -6.48 15.22
C TRP A 68 11.22 -5.87 15.06
N CYS A 69 11.41 -4.98 14.08
CA CYS A 69 12.67 -4.26 13.90
C CYS A 69 13.00 -3.38 15.11
N LEU A 70 11.98 -2.68 15.66
CA LEU A 70 12.12 -1.89 16.89
C LEU A 70 12.54 -2.76 18.07
N ALA A 71 11.96 -3.96 18.22
CA ALA A 71 12.32 -4.91 19.28
C ALA A 71 13.78 -5.38 19.15
N THR A 72 14.28 -5.55 17.93
CA THR A 72 15.67 -5.92 17.65
C THR A 72 16.63 -4.73 17.57
N ARG A 73 16.14 -3.50 17.84
CA ARG A 73 16.89 -2.23 17.64
C ARG A 73 17.47 -2.05 16.23
N SER A 74 16.88 -2.71 15.24
CA SER A 74 17.26 -2.54 13.84
C SER A 74 16.45 -1.40 13.22
N PRO A 75 17.06 -0.50 12.44
CA PRO A 75 16.32 0.54 11.74
C PRO A 75 15.46 -0.06 10.64
N TYR A 76 14.20 0.39 10.56
CA TYR A 76 13.23 0.01 9.54
C TYR A 76 12.92 1.21 8.64
N PHE A 77 13.17 1.06 7.34
CA PHE A 77 12.91 2.12 6.35
C PHE A 77 11.83 1.65 5.38
N ARG A 78 10.75 2.43 5.26
CA ARG A 78 9.64 2.17 4.33
C ARG A 78 9.63 3.25 3.25
N ILE A 79 9.95 2.85 2.03
CA ILE A 79 9.94 3.76 0.88
C ILE A 79 8.75 3.36 0.01
N ASN A 80 7.68 4.14 0.11
CA ASN A 80 6.45 3.87 -0.62
C ASN A 80 5.75 5.19 -1.03
N PRO A 81 5.83 5.61 -2.30
CA PRO A 81 5.28 6.88 -2.74
C PRO A 81 3.73 6.85 -2.76
N PRO A 82 3.07 7.98 -2.46
CA PRO A 82 1.62 8.10 -2.67
C PRO A 82 1.30 8.14 -4.17
N ASN A 83 0.35 7.33 -4.61
CA ASN A 83 -0.09 7.29 -6.01
C ASN A 83 -1.13 8.39 -6.24
N ILE A 84 -0.72 9.44 -6.95
CA ILE A 84 -1.61 10.55 -7.37
C ILE A 84 -2.70 10.04 -8.33
N ASN A 85 -2.35 9.05 -9.18
CA ASN A 85 -3.27 8.41 -10.11
C ASN A 85 -3.28 6.89 -9.90
N ARG A 86 -4.48 6.30 -9.87
CA ARG A 86 -4.63 4.84 -9.83
C ARG A 86 -4.22 4.24 -11.17
N LEU A 87 -3.04 3.63 -11.22
CA LEU A 87 -2.66 2.82 -12.36
C LEU A 87 -3.22 1.41 -12.24
N SER A 88 -3.83 0.95 -13.33
CA SER A 88 -4.11 -0.47 -13.50
C SER A 88 -2.79 -1.21 -13.61
N LEU A 89 -2.74 -2.44 -13.07
CA LEU A 89 -1.60 -3.34 -13.25
C LEU A 89 -1.30 -3.60 -14.75
N THR A 90 -2.33 -3.49 -15.59
CA THR A 90 -2.26 -3.68 -17.04
C THR A 90 -2.10 -2.37 -17.83
N CYS A 91 -1.76 -1.26 -17.17
CA CYS A 91 -1.62 0.03 -17.85
C CYS A 91 -0.42 0.02 -18.80
N THR A 92 -0.67 0.25 -20.09
CA THR A 92 0.37 0.38 -21.14
C THR A 92 0.52 1.81 -21.65
N ASP A 93 -0.18 2.76 -21.05
CA ASP A 93 -0.19 4.16 -21.45
C ASP A 93 1.06 4.87 -20.90
N ALA A 94 1.97 5.25 -21.80
CA ALA A 94 3.25 5.83 -21.45
C ALA A 94 3.13 7.16 -20.69
N GLU A 95 2.12 7.98 -20.96
CA GLU A 95 1.92 9.26 -20.28
C GLU A 95 1.53 9.04 -18.82
N LYS A 96 0.60 8.11 -18.55
CA LYS A 96 0.20 7.78 -17.18
C LYS A 96 1.35 7.19 -16.36
N VAL A 97 2.19 6.37 -16.99
CA VAL A 97 3.39 5.81 -16.35
C VAL A 97 4.43 6.90 -16.08
N ALA A 98 4.62 7.85 -17.00
CA ALA A 98 5.53 8.98 -16.79
C ALA A 98 5.07 9.86 -15.62
N ASP A 99 3.78 10.17 -15.53
CA ASP A 99 3.21 10.93 -14.41
C ASP A 99 3.38 10.22 -13.06
N PHE A 100 3.21 8.89 -13.05
CA PHE A 100 3.49 8.08 -11.86
C PHE A 100 4.95 8.21 -11.43
N LEU A 101 5.88 7.99 -12.36
CA LEU A 101 7.32 8.09 -12.10
C LEU A 101 7.72 9.50 -11.65
N TRP A 102 7.08 10.53 -12.18
CA TRP A 102 7.24 11.90 -11.72
C TRP A 102 6.81 12.05 -10.26
N GLY A 103 5.65 11.50 -9.89
CA GLY A 103 5.18 11.46 -8.50
C GLY A 103 6.17 10.77 -7.56
N VAL A 104 6.76 9.64 -7.99
CA VAL A 104 7.82 8.96 -7.25
C VAL A 104 9.05 9.86 -7.08
N MET A 105 9.51 10.53 -8.14
CA MET A 105 10.66 11.44 -8.07
C MET A 105 10.43 12.61 -7.11
N VAL A 106 9.22 13.18 -7.10
CA VAL A 106 8.85 14.22 -6.15
C VAL A 106 8.92 13.69 -4.73
N TYR A 107 8.31 12.53 -4.44
CA TYR A 107 8.33 11.90 -3.13
C TYR A 107 9.75 11.63 -2.61
N LEU A 108 10.64 11.10 -3.46
CA LEU A 108 12.04 10.84 -3.10
C LEU A 108 12.82 12.13 -2.79
N ARG A 109 12.46 13.25 -3.44
CA ARG A 109 13.14 14.55 -3.25
C ARG A 109 12.58 15.36 -2.10
N THR A 110 11.35 15.10 -1.66
CA THR A 110 10.69 15.86 -0.59
C THR A 110 10.58 15.02 0.67
N THR A 111 9.61 14.12 0.73
CA THR A 111 9.22 13.40 1.94
C THR A 111 10.22 12.32 2.34
N ALA A 112 10.66 11.48 1.40
CA ALA A 112 11.57 10.37 1.70
C ALA A 112 13.05 10.78 1.69
N ARG A 113 13.37 12.05 1.44
CA ARG A 113 14.76 12.51 1.27
C ARG A 113 15.59 12.24 2.52
N HIS A 114 15.05 12.57 3.69
CA HIS A 114 15.75 12.37 4.96
C HIS A 114 15.99 10.89 5.25
N ASP A 115 14.96 10.06 5.05
CA ASP A 115 15.03 8.61 5.29
C ASP A 115 16.05 7.93 4.36
N LEU A 116 16.13 8.38 3.10
CA LEU A 116 17.14 7.94 2.14
C LEU A 116 18.56 8.33 2.54
N ASP A 117 18.76 9.56 3.03
CA ASP A 117 20.07 10.02 3.48
C ASP A 117 20.51 9.25 4.75
N GLN A 118 19.58 8.90 5.64
CA GLN A 118 19.84 8.02 6.79
C GLN A 118 20.17 6.60 6.36
N LEU A 119 19.39 6.02 5.44
CA LEU A 119 19.64 4.70 4.88
C LEU A 119 21.02 4.63 4.20
N ALA A 120 21.36 5.61 3.37
CA ALA A 120 22.66 5.68 2.70
C ALA A 120 23.81 5.79 3.70
N SER A 121 23.61 6.53 4.81
CA SER A 121 24.59 6.62 5.89
C SER A 121 24.75 5.29 6.64
N PHE A 122 23.66 4.57 6.87
CA PHE A 122 23.68 3.26 7.52
C PHE A 122 24.41 2.22 6.65
N ILE A 123 24.08 2.15 5.35
CA ILE A 123 24.75 1.25 4.40
C ILE A 123 26.25 1.56 4.30
N LYS A 124 26.64 2.83 4.30
CA LYS A 124 28.07 3.22 4.29
C LYS A 124 28.80 2.75 5.55
N ARG A 125 28.15 2.82 6.71
CA ARG A 125 28.73 2.34 7.98
C ARG A 125 28.83 0.81 8.04
N LEU A 126 27.89 0.09 7.42
CA LEU A 126 27.90 -1.37 7.33
C LEU A 126 29.00 -1.94 6.43
N LYS A 127 29.45 -1.17 5.44
CA LYS A 127 30.53 -1.57 4.51
C LYS A 127 31.94 -1.25 5.02
N SER A 128 32.06 -0.49 6.12
CA SER A 128 33.32 -0.15 6.78
C SER A 128 33.66 -1.16 7.86
#